data_AF-A0A645IBG1-F1
#
_entry.id   AF-A0A645IBG1-F1
#
_cell.length_a   1.000
_cell.length_b   1.000
_cell.length_c   1.000
_cell.angle_alpha   90.00
_cell.angle_beta   90.00
_cell.angle_gamma   90.00
#
_symmetry.space_group_name_H-M   'P 1'
#
loop_
_entity.id
_entity.type
_entity.pdbx_description
1 polymer ?
#
loop_
_entity_poly.entity_id
_entity_poly.type
_entity_poly.pdbx_seq_one_letter_code
_entity_poly.pdbx_strand_id
1 'polypeptide(L)'
;MVGRADPDVIKSNYYPSNRNVLLQKGGVSQKVKSFEDGKLNRLFDAIAAETDANRRLALTGEVQNYLIDQAYVIPIFEEPQAFAGATWVREVGFEAVGRPSFYSTWLAKR
;
A
#
# COMPACT_ATOMS: atom_id res chain seq x y z
N MET A 1 1.80 -5.21 -6.62
CA MET A 1 1.31 -4.29 -5.57
C MET A 1 0.79 -5.16 -4.43
N VAL A 2 1.07 -4.83 -3.16
CA VAL A 2 0.48 -5.58 -2.04
C VAL A 2 -0.96 -5.07 -1.91
N GLY A 3 -1.94 -5.90 -2.26
CA GLY A 3 -3.36 -5.52 -2.27
C GLY A 3 -3.96 -5.46 -0.88
N ARG A 4 -3.50 -4.52 -0.05
CA ARG A 4 -4.07 -4.23 1.26
C ARG A 4 -4.14 -2.72 1.47
N ALA A 5 -5.08 -2.27 2.30
CA ALA A 5 -5.24 -0.87 2.68
C ALA A 5 -4.75 -0.70 4.13
N ASP A 6 -3.47 -1.00 4.39
CA ASP A 6 -2.85 -0.85 5.71
C ASP A 6 -1.53 -0.06 5.64
N PRO A 7 -1.17 0.71 6.69
CA PRO A 7 0.07 1.47 6.78
C PRO A 7 1.34 0.68 6.46
N ASP A 8 1.40 -0.62 6.75
CA ASP A 8 2.62 -1.41 6.56
C ASP A 8 2.89 -1.75 5.09
N VAL A 9 1.92 -1.54 4.20
CA VAL A 9 2.08 -1.76 2.75
C VAL A 9 3.20 -0.88 2.18
N ILE A 10 3.33 0.36 2.65
CA ILE A 10 4.36 1.27 2.15
C ILE A 10 5.77 0.79 2.54
N LYS A 11 5.97 0.32 3.77
CA LYS A 11 7.21 -0.36 4.19
C LYS A 11 7.45 -1.63 3.38
N SER A 12 6.42 -2.44 3.16
CA SER A 12 6.53 -3.67 2.38
C SER A 12 7.01 -3.42 0.94
N ASN A 13 6.60 -2.30 0.34
CA ASN A 13 6.98 -1.95 -1.03
C ASN A 13 8.40 -1.39 -1.14
N TYR A 14 8.80 -0.51 -0.21
CA TYR A 14 10.01 0.31 -0.36
C TYR A 14 11.21 -0.13 0.50
N TYR A 15 11.00 -0.84 1.61
CA TYR A 15 12.08 -1.16 2.57
C TYR A 15 13.13 -2.14 1.98
N PRO A 16 14.44 -1.98 2.29
CA PRO A 16 15.52 -2.71 1.61
C PRO A 16 15.45 -4.24 1.70
N SER A 17 15.00 -4.78 2.84
CA SER A 17 14.88 -6.23 3.09
C SER A 17 13.54 -6.84 2.62
N ASN A 18 12.61 -6.02 2.12
CA ASN A 18 11.32 -6.46 1.59
C ASN A 18 11.35 -6.46 0.05
N ARG A 19 10.36 -5.84 -0.61
CA ARG A 19 10.31 -5.76 -2.07
C ARG A 19 11.36 -4.80 -2.65
N ASN A 20 11.73 -3.77 -1.90
CA ASN A 20 12.82 -2.84 -2.22
C ASN A 20 12.72 -2.24 -3.64
N VAL A 21 11.60 -1.58 -3.98
CA VAL A 21 11.41 -1.00 -5.32
C VAL A 21 12.44 0.07 -5.70
N LEU A 22 13.12 0.69 -4.72
CA LEU A 22 14.21 1.64 -4.96
C LEU A 22 15.58 0.96 -5.14
N LEU A 23 15.63 -0.36 -5.02
CA LEU A 23 16.85 -1.17 -5.14
C LEU A 23 17.98 -0.74 -4.20
N GLN A 24 17.67 -0.24 -3.01
CA GLN A 24 18.64 0.13 -1.99
C GLN A 24 19.57 -1.05 -1.66
N LYS A 25 20.85 -0.77 -1.36
CA LYS A 25 21.79 -1.79 -0.84
C LYS A 25 21.32 -2.29 0.54
N GLY A 26 21.91 -3.40 1.00
CA GLY A 26 21.71 -3.88 2.38
C GLY A 26 20.46 -4.76 2.59
N GLY A 27 19.84 -5.24 1.53
CA GLY A 27 18.72 -6.19 1.61
C GLY A 27 18.65 -7.12 0.40
N VAL A 28 17.48 -7.25 -0.23
CA VAL A 28 17.29 -8.21 -1.34
C VAL A 28 18.07 -7.83 -2.61
N SER A 29 18.48 -6.56 -2.76
CA SER A 29 19.28 -6.09 -3.88
C SER A 29 20.77 -6.38 -3.65
N GLN A 30 21.34 -7.27 -4.46
CA GLN A 30 22.77 -7.60 -4.42
C GLN A 30 23.62 -6.77 -5.40
N LYS A 31 22.97 -6.09 -6.35
CA LYS A 31 23.64 -5.39 -7.46
C LYS A 31 23.97 -3.93 -7.14
N VAL A 32 23.14 -3.27 -6.34
CA VAL A 32 23.37 -1.89 -5.94
C VAL A 32 24.33 -1.85 -4.76
N LYS A 33 25.40 -1.06 -4.89
CA LYS A 33 26.50 -1.03 -3.91
C LYS A 33 26.57 0.27 -3.10
N SER A 34 26.06 1.37 -3.64
CA SER A 34 26.23 2.71 -3.06
C SER A 34 24.94 3.30 -2.50
N PHE A 35 23.82 3.15 -3.22
CA PHE A 35 22.57 3.82 -2.88
C PHE A 35 21.85 3.22 -1.66
N GLU A 36 21.45 4.10 -0.75
CA GLU A 36 20.67 3.83 0.46
C GLU A 36 20.03 5.15 0.90
N ASP A 37 18.79 5.08 1.40
CA ASP A 37 18.15 6.18 2.10
C ASP A 37 17.87 5.80 3.56
N GLY A 38 18.83 6.10 4.44
CA GLY A 38 18.72 5.84 5.87
C GLY A 38 17.68 6.70 6.59
N LYS A 39 17.22 7.82 6.01
CA LYS A 39 16.12 8.61 6.59
C LYS A 39 14.80 7.90 6.31
N LEU A 40 14.55 7.53 5.06
CA LEU A 40 13.37 6.78 4.66
C LEU A 40 13.26 5.46 5.44
N ASN A 41 14.36 4.71 5.58
CA ASN A 41 14.36 3.45 6.32
C ASN A 41 13.97 3.65 7.80
N ARG A 42 14.47 4.70 8.46
CA ARG A 42 14.06 5.03 9.84
C ARG A 42 12.57 5.39 9.96
N LEU A 43 12.01 6.10 8.98
CA LEU A 43 10.58 6.40 8.97
C LEU A 43 9.74 5.12 8.84
N PHE A 44 10.15 4.19 7.98
CA PHE A 44 9.49 2.88 7.88
C PHE A 44 9.57 2.07 9.17
N ASP A 45 10.71 2.10 9.85
CA ASP A 45 10.86 1.41 11.14
C ASP A 45 10.01 2.05 12.23
N ALA A 46 9.84 3.36 12.22
CA ALA A 46 8.91 4.06 13.11
C ALA A 46 7.45 3.64 12.86
N ILE A 47 7.00 3.53 11.60
CA ILE A 47 5.64 3.04 11.27
C ILE A 47 5.41 1.64 11.85
N ALA A 48 6.38 0.73 11.65
CA ALA A 48 6.27 -0.66 12.10
C ALA A 48 6.30 -0.82 13.62
N ALA A 49 6.95 0.11 14.33
CA ALA A 49 7.04 0.09 15.78
C ALA A 49 5.87 0.81 16.48
N GLU A 50 5.13 1.66 15.78
CA GLU A 50 4.08 2.50 16.35
C GLU A 50 2.78 1.72 16.58
N THR A 51 2.36 1.64 17.84
CA THR A 51 1.16 0.90 18.25
C THR A 51 -0.09 1.76 18.22
N ASP A 52 0.04 3.09 18.42
CA ASP A 52 -1.09 4.01 18.31
C ASP A 52 -1.51 4.19 16.85
N ALA A 53 -2.80 3.96 16.58
CA ALA A 53 -3.31 3.97 15.22
C ALA A 53 -3.23 5.35 14.54
N ASN A 54 -3.56 6.41 15.27
CA ASN A 54 -3.57 7.77 14.73
C ASN A 54 -2.15 8.25 14.44
N ARG A 55 -1.22 7.96 15.34
CA ARG A 55 0.20 8.28 15.18
C ARG A 55 0.83 7.48 14.06
N ARG A 56 0.48 6.20 13.91
CA ARG A 56 0.95 5.37 12.77
C ARG A 56 0.46 5.89 11.43
N LEU A 57 -0.78 6.41 11.36
CA LEU A 57 -1.30 7.07 10.17
C LEU A 57 -0.56 8.38 9.86
N ALA A 58 -0.27 9.19 10.88
CA ALA A 58 0.52 10.43 10.71
C ALA A 58 1.92 10.14 10.16
N LEU A 59 2.63 9.15 10.72
CA LEU A 59 3.94 8.70 10.21
C LEU A 59 3.87 8.19 8.77
N THR A 60 2.77 7.51 8.40
CA THR A 60 2.54 7.07 7.03
C THR A 60 2.42 8.25 6.07
N GLY A 61 1.70 9.30 6.48
CA GLY A 61 1.61 10.56 5.73
C GLY A 61 2.97 11.24 5.56
N GLU A 62 3.80 11.26 6.61
CA GLU A 62 5.17 11.79 6.52
C GLU A 62 6.03 11.04 5.49
N VAL A 63 5.93 9.70 5.46
CA VAL A 63 6.62 8.89 4.45
C VAL A 63 6.12 9.18 3.05
N GLN A 64 4.80 9.29 2.85
CA GLN A 64 4.23 9.61 1.54
C GLN A 64 4.76 10.96 1.01
N ASN A 65 4.76 11.99 1.86
CA ASN A 65 5.33 13.29 1.52
C ASN A 65 6.81 13.18 1.17
N TYR A 66 7.59 12.44 1.97
CA TYR A 66 9.02 12.28 1.73
C TYR A 66 9.32 11.56 0.40
N LEU A 67 8.55 10.54 0.02
CA LEU A 67 8.70 9.85 -1.27
C LEU A 67 8.47 10.80 -2.45
N ILE A 68 7.53 11.75 -2.31
CA ILE A 68 7.25 12.79 -3.32
C ILE A 68 8.40 13.80 -3.33
N ASP A 69 8.83 14.30 -2.16
CA ASP A 69 9.90 15.28 -2.04
C ASP A 69 11.23 14.78 -2.62
N GLN A 70 11.51 13.48 -2.52
CA GLN A 70 12.69 12.83 -3.12
C GLN A 70 12.49 12.42 -4.58
N ALA A 71 11.31 12.66 -5.17
CA ALA A 71 10.93 12.23 -6.51
C ALA A 71 11.10 10.71 -6.74
N TYR A 72 10.92 9.89 -5.70
CA TYR A 72 10.98 8.43 -5.78
C TYR A 72 9.71 7.81 -6.37
N VAL A 73 8.63 8.57 -6.39
CA VAL A 73 7.37 8.23 -7.04
C VAL A 73 6.73 9.51 -7.57
N ILE A 74 6.11 9.42 -8.74
CA ILE A 74 5.28 10.49 -9.30
C ILE A 74 3.85 9.96 -9.31
N PRO A 75 2.98 10.41 -8.39
CA PRO A 75 1.57 10.01 -8.41
C PRO A 75 0.90 10.55 -9.67
N ILE A 76 0.20 9.66 -10.42
CA ILE A 76 -0.49 10.05 -11.66
C ILE A 76 -2.00 10.03 -11.46
N PHE A 77 -2.54 8.96 -10.88
CA PHE A 77 -3.94 8.81 -10.53
C PHE A 77 -4.10 7.71 -9.46
N GLU A 78 -5.23 7.72 -8.77
CA GLU A 78 -5.73 6.60 -7.96
C GLU A 78 -6.73 5.81 -8.82
N GLU A 79 -6.50 4.50 -9.00
CA GLU A 79 -7.29 3.68 -9.92
C GLU A 79 -8.75 3.56 -9.45
N PRO A 80 -9.73 4.06 -10.23
CA PRO A 80 -11.13 3.90 -9.86
C PRO A 80 -11.56 2.44 -10.04
N GLN A 81 -12.34 1.93 -9.10
CA GLN A 81 -12.92 0.60 -9.19
C GLN A 81 -14.32 0.69 -9.80
N ALA A 82 -14.49 0.13 -10.99
CA ALA A 82 -15.77 0.09 -11.69
C ALA A 82 -16.22 -1.36 -11.90
N PHE A 83 -17.43 -1.68 -11.44
CA PHE A 83 -18.02 -3.01 -11.57
C PHE A 83 -19.37 -2.91 -12.26
N ALA A 84 -19.65 -3.84 -13.18
CA ALA A 84 -20.97 -4.04 -13.76
C ALA A 84 -21.63 -5.26 -13.13
N GLY A 85 -22.91 -5.14 -12.78
CA GLY A 85 -23.69 -6.22 -12.18
C GLY A 85 -25.08 -6.32 -12.79
N ALA A 86 -25.61 -7.54 -12.86
CA ALA A 86 -27.00 -7.74 -13.24
C ALA A 86 -27.94 -7.19 -12.14
N THR A 87 -29.06 -6.57 -12.54
CA THR A 87 -29.98 -5.88 -11.61
C THR A 87 -30.64 -6.81 -10.59
N TRP A 88 -30.67 -8.12 -10.86
CA TRP A 88 -31.19 -9.14 -9.95
C TRP A 88 -30.11 -9.75 -9.04
N VAL A 89 -28.84 -9.36 -9.13
CA VAL A 89 -27.80 -9.77 -8.18
C VAL A 89 -27.74 -8.72 -7.07
N ARG A 90 -27.93 -9.17 -5.83
CA ARG A 90 -28.07 -8.30 -4.65
C ARG A 90 -26.98 -8.59 -3.63
N GLU A 91 -26.66 -7.60 -2.82
CA GLU A 91 -25.72 -7.71 -1.69
C GLU A 91 -24.33 -8.22 -2.10
N VAL A 92 -23.80 -7.73 -3.23
CA VAL A 92 -22.38 -7.86 -3.58
C VAL A 92 -21.60 -6.82 -2.77
N GLY A 93 -20.68 -7.26 -1.93
CA GLY A 93 -19.79 -6.39 -1.18
C GLY A 93 -18.44 -6.23 -1.87
N PHE A 94 -17.70 -5.18 -1.51
CA PHE A 94 -16.32 -4.97 -1.95
C PHE A 94 -15.45 -4.58 -0.76
N GLU A 95 -14.25 -5.16 -0.67
CA GLU A 95 -13.25 -4.76 0.31
C GLU A 95 -12.59 -3.43 -0.07
N ALA A 96 -11.82 -2.81 0.84
CA ALA A 96 -11.12 -1.55 0.61
C ALA A 96 -10.16 -1.54 -0.60
N VAL A 97 -9.78 -2.71 -1.11
CA VAL A 97 -8.94 -2.89 -2.31
C VAL A 97 -9.69 -3.48 -3.50
N GLY A 98 -11.03 -3.42 -3.49
CA GLY A 98 -11.88 -3.78 -4.63
C GLY A 98 -12.12 -5.26 -4.85
N ARG A 99 -11.64 -6.12 -3.95
CA ARG A 99 -11.94 -7.55 -4.02
C ARG A 99 -13.43 -7.77 -3.73
N PRO A 100 -14.17 -8.48 -4.59
CA PRO A 100 -15.58 -8.75 -4.34
C PRO A 100 -15.74 -9.75 -3.22
N SER A 101 -16.75 -9.52 -2.37
CA SER A 101 -17.22 -10.45 -1.35
C SER A 101 -18.63 -10.90 -1.69
N PHE A 102 -18.80 -12.22 -1.79
CA PHE A 102 -20.07 -12.86 -2.17
C PHE A 102 -20.82 -13.50 -1.00
N TYR A 103 -20.33 -13.31 0.23
CA TYR A 103 -20.86 -14.03 1.41
C TYR A 103 -22.36 -13.78 1.63
N SER A 104 -22.81 -12.53 1.47
CA SER A 104 -24.22 -12.14 1.62
C SER A 104 -24.98 -12.09 0.29
N THR A 105 -24.32 -12.41 -0.83
CA THR A 105 -24.89 -12.22 -2.17
C THR A 105 -26.02 -13.20 -2.46
N TRP A 106 -27.08 -12.71 -3.10
CA TRP A 106 -28.23 -13.51 -3.50
C TRP A 106 -28.84 -13.04 -4.82
N LEU A 107 -29.74 -13.88 -5.38
CA LEU A 107 -30.43 -13.62 -6.64
C LEU A 107 -31.91 -13.27 -6.39
N ALA A 108 -32.31 -12.08 -6.80
CA ALA A 108 -33.71 -11.69 -6.85
C ALA A 108 -34.43 -12.31 -8.06
N LYS A 109 -35.77 -12.29 -8.01
CA LYS A 109 -36.58 -12.61 -9.19
C LYS A 109 -36.27 -11.61 -10.30
N ARG A 110 -36.17 -12.12 -11.52
CA ARG A 110 -35.94 -11.34 -12.74
C ARG A 110 -37.21 -10.65 -13.21
#